data_AF-X1BQP5-F1
#
_entry.id   AF-X1BQP5-F1
#
_cell.length_a   1.000
_cell.length_b   1.000
_cell.length_c   1.000
_cell.angle_alpha   90.00
_cell.angle_beta   90.00
_cell.angle_gamma   90.00
#
_symmetry.space_group_name_H-M   'P 1'
#
loop_
_entity.id
_entity.type
_entity.pdbx_description
1 polymer ?
#
loop_
_entity_poly.entity_id
_entity_poly.type
_entity_poly.pdbx_seq_one_letter_code
_entity_poly.pdbx_strand_id
1 'polypeptide(L)' 'MKRYKHLFEQVCSFENLHAAAKKALKGKRGKRPGSSFFANMEEEIIALQNELLSGIYRHGEYNYFLIHEPKKRT' A
#
# COMPACT_ATOMS: atom_id res chain seq x y z
N MET A 1 0.15 -9.95 -28.02
CA MET A 1 -0.03 -9.40 -26.65
C MET A 1 -0.78 -10.40 -25.80
N LYS A 2 -0.22 -10.82 -24.65
CA LYS A 2 -0.94 -11.67 -23.68
C LYS A 2 -1.87 -10.80 -22.84
N ARG A 3 -3.14 -11.19 -22.72
CA ARG A 3 -4.12 -10.55 -21.83
C ARG A 3 -4.21 -11.37 -20.55
N TYR A 4 -3.99 -10.73 -19.41
CA TYR A 4 -4.21 -11.34 -18.11
C TYR A 4 -5.66 -11.08 -17.69
N LYS A 5 -6.44 -12.15 -17.54
CA LYS A 5 -7.83 -12.09 -17.01
C LYS A 5 -7.78 -12.22 -15.48
N HIS A 6 -8.78 -11.67 -14.79
CA HIS A 6 -8.91 -11.79 -13.33
C HIS A 6 -7.74 -11.22 -12.52
N LEU A 7 -6.96 -10.30 -13.10
CA LEU A 7 -5.82 -9.71 -12.40
C LEU A 7 -6.26 -8.90 -11.18
N PHE A 8 -7.41 -8.21 -11.27
CA PHE A 8 -7.93 -7.41 -10.18
C PHE A 8 -8.28 -8.25 -8.95
N GLU A 9 -8.96 -9.38 -9.16
CA GLU A 9 -9.28 -10.35 -8.10
C GLU A 9 -8.02 -10.93 -7.46
N GLN A 10 -6.99 -11.20 -8.27
CA GLN A 10 -5.68 -11.66 -7.76
C GLN A 10 -4.97 -10.58 -6.95
N VAL A 11 -5.03 -9.32 -7.38
CA VAL A 11 -4.44 -8.18 -6.66
C VAL A 11 -5.16 -7.96 -5.32
N CYS A 12 -6.48 -8.06 -5.31
CA CYS A 12 -7.31 -7.90 -4.12
C CYS A 12 -7.40 -9.18 -3.27
N SER A 13 -6.69 -10.25 -3.63
CA SER A 13 -6.67 -11.47 -2.82
C SER A 13 -6.04 -11.19 -1.46
N PHE A 14 -6.58 -11.81 -0.41
CA PHE A 14 -6.12 -11.62 0.96
C PHE A 14 -4.62 -11.89 1.11
N GLU A 15 -4.13 -12.98 0.52
CA GLU A 15 -2.70 -13.33 0.54
C GLU A 15 -1.83 -12.24 -0.09
N ASN A 16 -2.25 -11.70 -1.24
CA ASN A 16 -1.48 -10.68 -1.92
C ASN A 16 -1.49 -9.36 -1.14
N LEU A 17 -2.65 -8.94 -0.61
CA LEU A 17 -2.77 -7.75 0.22
C LEU A 17 -1.95 -7.87 1.52
N HIS A 18 -1.98 -9.04 2.16
CA HIS A 18 -1.19 -9.31 3.36
C HIS A 18 0.33 -9.29 3.08
N ALA A 19 0.76 -9.90 1.98
CA ALA A 19 2.16 -9.83 1.56
C ALA A 19 2.59 -8.40 1.19
N ALA A 20 1.72 -7.63 0.53
CA ALA A 20 1.97 -6.23 0.19
C ALA A 20 2.07 -5.35 1.44
N ALA A 21 1.16 -5.52 2.40
CA ALA A 21 1.19 -4.83 3.68
C ALA A 21 2.49 -5.11 4.47
N LYS A 22 2.91 -6.39 4.52
CA LYS A 22 4.19 -6.76 5.15
C LYS A 22 5.40 -6.11 4.47
N LYS A 23 5.39 -6.01 3.13
CA LYS A 23 6.43 -5.31 2.36
C LYS A 23 6.41 -3.80 2.62
N ALA A 24 5.24 -3.18 2.66
CA ALA A 24 5.07 -1.74 2.90
C ALA A 24 5.56 -1.32 4.31
N LEU A 25 5.35 -2.19 5.29
CA LEU A 25 5.81 -1.97 6.67
C LEU A 25 7.32 -2.19 6.86
N LYS A 26 7.98 -2.93 5.96
CA LYS A 26 9.42 -3.17 6.03
C LYS A 26 10.19 -1.84 5.97
N GLY A 27 10.78 -1.42 7.09
CA GLY A 27 11.49 -0.14 7.24
C GLY A 27 10.63 1.06 7.69
N LYS A 28 9.31 0.91 7.80
CA LYS A 28 8.38 1.98 8.27
C LYS A 28 7.62 1.63 9.55
N ARG A 29 7.86 0.45 10.13
CA ARG A 29 7.25 -0.03 11.39
C ARG A 29 7.32 0.96 12.56
N GLY A 30 8.39 1.74 12.65
CA GLY A 30 8.60 2.72 13.73
C GLY A 30 7.86 4.05 13.57
N LYS A 31 7.20 4.31 12.42
CA LYS A 31 6.41 5.54 12.23
C LYS A 31 4.98 5.30 12.71
N ARG A 32 4.41 6.25 13.47
CA ARG A 32 3.04 6.21 14.02
C ARG A 32 1.98 5.56 13.09
N PRO A 33 1.82 5.99 11.82
CA PRO A 33 0.80 5.40 10.93
C PRO A 33 1.08 3.94 10.55
N GLY A 34 2.36 3.52 10.50
CA GLY A 34 2.72 2.13 10.25
C GLY A 34 2.49 1.23 11.46
N SER A 35 2.61 1.77 12.68
CA SER A 35 2.42 1.01 13.92
C SER A 35 0.96 0.75 14.24
N SER A 36 0.06 1.73 14.02
CA SER A 36 -1.38 1.54 14.24
C SER A 36 -1.97 0.55 13.23
N PHE A 37 -1.60 0.68 11.96
CA PHE A 37 -1.99 -0.26 10.92
C PHE A 37 -1.48 -1.68 11.22
N PHE A 38 -0.24 -1.82 11.72
CA PHE A 38 0.29 -3.14 12.07
C PHE A 38 -0.42 -3.78 13.28
N ALA A 39 -0.91 -2.97 14.23
CA ALA A 39 -1.63 -3.49 15.39
C ALA A 39 -2.97 -4.14 15.01
N ASN A 40 -3.67 -3.59 14.00
CA ASN A 40 -4.96 -4.08 13.51
C ASN A 40 -4.86 -4.64 12.08
N MET A 41 -3.71 -5.23 11.72
CA MET A 41 -3.35 -5.54 10.34
C MET A 41 -4.38 -6.39 9.59
N GLU A 42 -4.97 -7.39 10.25
CA GLU A 42 -5.98 -8.25 9.63
C GLU A 42 -7.28 -7.48 9.33
N GLU A 43 -7.79 -6.72 10.29
CA GLU A 43 -9.01 -5.91 10.11
C GLU A 43 -8.83 -4.87 9.00
N GLU A 44 -7.70 -4.17 8.99
CA GLU A 44 -7.36 -3.17 7.99
C GLU A 44 -7.24 -3.80 6.58
N ILE A 45 -6.68 -5.00 6.46
CA ILE A 45 -6.58 -5.72 5.17
C ILE A 45 -7.97 -6.15 4.68
N ILE A 46 -8.84 -6.64 5.57
CA ILE A 46 -10.20 -7.05 5.21
C ILE A 46 -11.03 -5.82 4.80
N ALA A 47 -10.93 -4.71 5.54
CA ALA A 47 -11.57 -3.46 5.19
C ALA A 47 -11.10 -2.97 3.81
N LEU A 48 -9.79 -2.93 3.58
CA LEU A 48 -9.20 -2.54 2.29
C LEU A 48 -9.66 -3.46 1.14
N GLN A 49 -9.71 -4.78 1.38
CA GLN A 49 -10.20 -5.74 0.39
C GLN A 49 -11.66 -5.43 0.01
N ASN A 50 -12.52 -5.21 1.01
CA ASN A 50 -13.93 -4.89 0.78
C ASN A 50 -14.10 -3.58 0.02
N GLU A 51 -13.31 -2.55 0.36
CA GLU A 51 -13.34 -1.25 -0.33
C GLU A 51 -12.88 -1.36 -1.79
N LEU A 52 -11.85 -2.16 -2.05
CA LEU A 52 -11.35 -2.41 -3.41
C LEU A 52 -12.37 -3.20 -4.24
N LEU A 53 -12.94 -4.27 -3.68
CA LEU A 53 -13.92 -5.11 -4.38
C LEU A 53 -15.24 -4.38 -4.64
N SER A 54 -15.67 -3.51 -3.72
CA SER A 54 -16.87 -2.67 -3.89
C SER A 54 -16.62 -1.42 -4.74
N GLY A 55 -15.36 -1.11 -5.07
CA GLY A 55 -14.99 0.05 -5.88
C GLY A 55 -15.15 1.40 -5.17
N ILE A 56 -15.30 1.41 -3.84
CA ILE A 56 -15.45 2.63 -3.04
C ILE A 56 -14.10 3.14 -2.48
N TYR A 57 -13.03 2.37 -2.66
CA TYR A 57 -11.70 2.72 -2.18
C TYR A 57 -11.28 4.10 -2.67
N ARG A 58 -10.91 4.97 -1.72
CA ARG A 58 -10.39 6.31 -2.00
C ARG A 58 -9.02 6.48 -1.37
N HIS A 59 -8.02 6.72 -2.21
CA HIS A 59 -6.68 7.02 -1.72
C HIS A 59 -6.62 8.40 -1.04
N GLY A 60 -5.66 8.56 -0.13
CA GLY A 60 -5.36 9.85 0.48
C GLY A 60 -4.67 10.83 -0.47
N GLU A 61 -4.49 12.06 0.00
CA GLU A 61 -3.79 13.12 -0.73
C GLU A 61 -2.31 12.78 -0.98
N TYR A 62 -1.81 13.22 -2.13
CA TYR A 62 -0.40 13.06 -2.47
C TYR A 62 0.45 14.10 -1.74
N ASN A 63 1.50 13.62 -1.07
CA ASN A 63 2.49 14.49 -0.46
C ASN A 63 3.58 14.85 -1.48
N TYR A 64 3.58 16.10 -1.93
CA TYR A 64 4.62 16.65 -2.79
C TYR A 64 5.79 17.14 -1.93
N PHE A 65 7.01 16.81 -2.32
CA PHE A 65 8.23 17.31 -1.69
C PHE A 65 9.26 17.65 -2.76
N LEU A 66 10.04 18.69 -2.51
CA LEU A 66 11.12 19.10 -3.40
C LEU A 66 12.35 18.23 -3.12
N ILE A 67 12.89 17.60 -4.16
CA ILE A 67 14.16 16.88 -4.10
C ILE A 67 15.25 17.87 -4.52
N HIS A 68 16.12 18.23 -3.58
CA HIS A 68 17.29 19.04 -3.90
C HIS A 68 18.47 18.12 -4.21
N GLU A 69 18.82 17.98 -5.49
CA GLU A 69 20.08 17.31 -5.85
C GLU A 69 21.26 18.19 -5.43
N PRO A 70 22.22 17.67 -4.65
CA PRO A 70 23.39 18.44 -4.28
C PRO A 70 24.22 18.72 -5.53
N LYS A 71 24.39 20.01 -5.87
CA LYS A 71 25.30 20.45 -6.94
C LYS A 71 26.69 19.90 -6.64
N LYS A 72 27.27 19.14 -7.59
CA LYS A 72 28.65 18.63 -7.47
C LYS A 72 29.59 19.79 -7.17
N ARG A 73 30.32 19.70 -6.07
CA ARG A 73 31.46 20.57 -5.80
C ARG A 73 32.64 20.05 -6.61
N THR A 74 33.26 20.94 -7.38
CA THR A 74 34.57 20.71 -8.00
C THR A 74 35.66 20.87 -6.93
#